data_AF-A0A3P9HTL2-F1
#
_entry.id   AF-A0A3P9HTL2-F1
#
_cell.length_a   1.000
_cell.length_b   1.000
_cell.length_c   1.000
_cell.angle_alpha   90.00
_cell.angle_beta   90.00
_cell.angle_gamma   90.00
#
_symmetry.space_group_name_H-M   'P 1'
#
loop_
_entity.id
_entity.type
_entity.pdbx_description
1 polymer ?
#
loop_
_entity_poly.entity_id
_entity_poly.type
_entity_poly.pdbx_seq_one_letter_code
_entity_poly.pdbx_strand_id
1 'polypeptide(L)'
;MPNTTRIISDSRKSDKEKSPTYEPNVPEPKCRADLIKYWIPLSLDDKTANRALWIAKDGAKVVRKTDDAICPVLERPERYEYAPQVLCKDGILGFRGYWEVEVSGWVVVGVACEQAGRRNTDGPCGFGDNEESWGIGWSGSCYQAWHKGQNKEIRGVPECSSIGVYLDHPAGLLHFYAVENLKEDTRGKEVILLQQIKSSFKEKMMPGFWLGMQSECSIMKKEA
;
A
#
# COMPACT_ATOMS: atom_id res chain seq x y z
N MET A 1 -46.00 16.04 35.29
CA MET A 1 -45.42 14.95 34.48
C MET A 1 -45.50 15.35 33.01
N PRO A 2 -44.49 15.11 32.15
CA PRO A 2 -43.06 15.11 32.40
C PRO A 2 -42.30 16.21 31.62
N ASN A 3 -41.17 16.62 32.20
CA ASN A 3 -40.13 17.47 31.63
C ASN A 3 -39.58 16.90 30.32
N THR A 4 -39.45 17.75 29.29
CA THR A 4 -38.64 17.45 28.11
C THR A 4 -37.18 17.77 28.42
N THR A 5 -36.44 16.76 28.89
CA THR A 5 -34.98 16.79 29.01
C THR A 5 -34.37 16.87 27.60
N ARG A 6 -33.79 18.01 27.24
CA ARG A 6 -32.89 18.11 26.09
C ARG A 6 -31.59 17.41 26.43
N ILE A 7 -31.45 16.16 26.00
CA ILE A 7 -30.15 15.49 25.90
C ILE A 7 -29.52 16.01 24.61
N ILE A 8 -28.73 17.07 24.70
CA ILE A 8 -27.78 17.42 23.64
C ILE A 8 -26.55 16.56 23.92
N SER A 9 -26.44 15.51 23.11
CA SER A 9 -25.32 14.58 23.10
C SER A 9 -24.01 15.31 22.85
N ASP A 10 -23.05 15.06 23.73
CA ASP A 10 -21.65 15.50 23.63
C ASP A 10 -21.07 15.28 22.23
N SER A 11 -20.51 16.34 21.67
CA SER A 11 -19.66 16.29 20.50
C SER A 11 -18.40 15.48 20.84
N ARG A 12 -18.35 14.23 20.37
CA ARG A 12 -17.14 13.41 20.35
C ARG A 12 -16.07 14.17 19.57
N LYS A 13 -15.08 14.69 20.29
CA LYS A 13 -13.80 15.14 19.74
C LYS A 13 -13.23 13.97 18.92
N SER A 14 -12.87 14.23 17.67
CA SER A 14 -12.11 13.28 16.88
C SER A 14 -10.77 13.09 17.55
N ASP A 15 -10.51 11.90 18.09
CA ASP A 15 -9.17 11.47 18.46
C ASP A 15 -8.34 11.41 17.17
N LYS A 16 -7.64 12.50 16.84
CA LYS A 16 -6.54 12.45 15.88
C LYS A 16 -5.48 11.57 16.52
N GLU A 17 -5.40 10.33 16.04
CA GLU A 17 -4.35 9.40 16.40
C GLU A 17 -3.00 10.12 16.21
N LYS A 18 -2.26 10.28 17.30
CA LYS A 18 -0.96 10.97 17.27
C LYS A 18 0.00 10.11 16.46
N SER A 19 0.55 10.67 15.39
CA SER A 19 1.58 10.01 14.58
C SER A 19 2.73 9.53 15.48
N PRO A 20 3.35 8.37 15.18
CA PRO A 20 4.49 7.87 15.95
C PRO A 20 5.62 8.90 16.04
N THR A 21 6.23 9.06 17.22
CA THR A 21 7.40 9.92 17.40
C THR A 21 8.55 9.41 16.54
N TYR A 22 9.19 10.31 15.77
CA TYR A 22 10.34 9.95 14.95
C TYR A 22 11.64 9.98 15.72
N GLU A 23 12.39 8.87 15.67
CA GLU A 23 13.75 8.77 16.23
C GLU A 23 14.79 8.81 15.11
N PRO A 24 15.66 9.83 15.04
CA PRO A 24 16.72 9.89 14.02
C PRO A 24 17.84 8.89 14.32
N ASN A 25 18.63 8.54 13.29
CA ASN A 25 19.84 7.70 13.38
C ASN A 25 19.60 6.24 13.84
N VAL A 26 18.38 5.72 13.70
CA VAL A 26 18.11 4.30 13.92
C VAL A 26 18.67 3.49 12.73
N PRO A 27 19.41 2.38 12.96
CA PRO A 27 19.90 1.53 11.90
C PRO A 27 18.78 0.97 11.01
N GLU A 28 19.05 0.83 9.71
CA GLU A 28 18.12 0.22 8.76
C GLU A 28 17.80 -1.24 9.17
N PRO A 29 16.51 -1.67 9.09
CA PRO A 29 16.12 -3.04 9.41
C PRO A 29 16.84 -4.07 8.54
N LYS A 30 17.34 -5.15 9.14
CA LYS A 30 18.10 -6.20 8.42
C LYS A 30 17.32 -7.50 8.23
N CYS A 31 16.28 -7.71 9.03
CA CYS A 31 15.45 -8.90 8.97
C CYS A 31 13.99 -8.56 9.27
N ARG A 32 13.09 -9.52 9.05
CA ARG A 32 11.66 -9.34 9.31
C ARG A 32 11.36 -8.92 10.74
N ALA A 33 12.08 -9.48 11.72
CA ALA A 33 11.89 -9.15 13.14
C ALA A 33 12.19 -7.67 13.47
N ASP A 34 13.07 -7.02 12.71
CA ASP A 34 13.29 -5.57 12.83
C ASP A 34 12.19 -4.76 12.13
N LEU A 35 11.72 -5.23 10.98
CA LEU A 35 10.68 -4.57 10.18
C LEU A 35 9.33 -4.50 10.93
N ILE A 36 8.91 -5.60 11.56
CA ILE A 36 7.61 -5.68 12.27
C ILE A 36 7.49 -4.72 13.46
N LYS A 37 8.61 -4.15 13.95
CA LYS A 37 8.60 -3.09 14.98
C LYS A 37 7.94 -1.81 14.47
N TYR A 38 7.98 -1.57 13.16
CA TYR A 38 7.39 -0.41 12.48
C TYR A 38 6.05 -0.72 11.83
N TRP A 39 5.41 -1.84 12.20
CA TRP A 39 4.14 -2.24 11.59
C TRP A 39 3.06 -1.16 11.72
N ILE A 40 2.44 -0.79 10.61
CA ILE A 40 1.30 0.14 10.58
C ILE A 40 0.03 -0.56 10.11
N PRO A 41 -1.13 -0.27 10.75
CA PRO A 41 -2.40 -0.70 10.20
C PRO A 41 -2.70 0.12 8.94
N LEU A 42 -3.21 -0.55 7.90
CA LEU A 42 -3.66 0.09 6.67
C LEU A 42 -5.08 -0.36 6.33
N SER A 43 -5.80 0.49 5.61
CA SER A 43 -7.09 0.15 5.01
C SER A 43 -7.25 0.89 3.68
N LEU A 44 -7.93 0.24 2.74
CA LEU A 44 -8.17 0.74 1.38
C LEU A 44 -9.16 1.91 1.38
N ASP A 45 -8.91 2.92 0.55
CA ASP A 45 -9.80 4.05 0.32
C ASP A 45 -10.70 3.81 -0.90
N ASP A 46 -11.99 3.57 -0.66
CA ASP A 46 -13.01 3.36 -1.68
C ASP A 46 -13.25 4.60 -2.57
N LYS A 47 -12.83 5.78 -2.11
CA LYS A 47 -12.87 7.01 -2.90
C LYS A 47 -11.85 7.02 -4.03
N THR A 48 -10.73 6.33 -3.85
CA THR A 48 -9.63 6.30 -4.83
C THR A 48 -9.74 5.13 -5.81
N ALA A 49 -10.40 4.05 -5.41
CA ALA A 49 -10.43 2.80 -6.15
C ALA A 49 -11.02 2.94 -7.55
N ASN A 50 -10.31 2.49 -8.58
CA ASN A 50 -10.88 2.41 -9.91
C ASN A 50 -12.13 1.51 -9.93
N ARG A 51 -13.08 1.83 -10.80
CA ARG A 51 -14.37 1.14 -10.91
C ARG A 51 -14.27 -0.37 -11.26
N ALA A 52 -13.14 -0.84 -11.78
CA ALA A 52 -12.90 -2.27 -12.01
C ALA A 52 -12.57 -3.05 -10.73
N LEU A 53 -12.31 -2.36 -9.62
CA LEU A 53 -11.89 -2.94 -8.35
C LEU A 53 -13.05 -3.08 -7.36
N TRP A 54 -13.04 -4.20 -6.65
CA TRP A 54 -14.02 -4.52 -5.61
C TRP A 54 -13.29 -4.63 -4.27
N ILE A 55 -13.58 -3.69 -3.37
CA ILE A 55 -13.03 -3.68 -2.01
C ILE A 55 -13.97 -4.49 -1.10
N ALA A 56 -13.39 -5.40 -0.30
CA ALA A 56 -14.12 -6.16 0.70
C ALA A 56 -14.58 -5.28 1.86
N LYS A 57 -15.63 -5.72 2.58
CA LYS A 57 -16.27 -4.95 3.66
C LYS A 57 -15.31 -4.54 4.79
N ASP A 58 -14.27 -5.33 5.04
CA ASP A 58 -13.26 -5.05 6.06
C ASP A 58 -12.22 -3.98 5.63
N GLY A 59 -12.24 -3.57 4.36
CA GLY A 59 -11.32 -2.60 3.80
C GLY A 59 -9.88 -3.09 3.66
N ALA A 60 -9.61 -4.38 3.83
CA ALA A 60 -8.26 -4.95 3.75
C ALA A 60 -8.00 -5.66 2.41
N LYS A 61 -9.04 -6.23 1.79
CA LYS A 61 -8.94 -6.98 0.54
C LYS A 61 -9.51 -6.23 -0.65
N VAL A 62 -8.83 -6.32 -1.79
CA VAL A 62 -9.29 -5.82 -3.09
C VAL A 62 -9.13 -6.90 -4.17
N VAL A 63 -10.11 -6.98 -5.06
CA VAL A 63 -10.17 -7.97 -6.15
C VAL A 63 -10.50 -7.28 -7.46
N ARG A 64 -9.87 -7.73 -8.54
CA ARG A 64 -10.29 -7.45 -9.92
C ARG A 64 -10.67 -8.76 -10.61
N LYS A 65 -11.94 -8.88 -11.03
CA LYS A 65 -12.48 -10.11 -11.62
C LYS A 65 -12.23 -10.19 -13.12
N THR A 66 -13.07 -9.51 -13.90
CA THR A 66 -13.06 -9.48 -15.37
C THR A 66 -13.36 -8.06 -15.84
N ASP A 67 -13.11 -7.74 -17.11
CA ASP A 67 -13.25 -6.37 -17.62
C ASP A 67 -14.70 -5.88 -17.64
N ASP A 68 -15.68 -6.79 -17.77
CA ASP A 68 -17.10 -6.45 -17.77
C ASP A 68 -17.66 -6.20 -16.36
N ALA A 69 -16.94 -6.60 -15.30
CA ALA A 69 -17.40 -6.54 -13.92
C ALA A 69 -17.06 -5.20 -13.26
N ILE A 70 -17.81 -4.16 -13.59
CA ILE A 70 -17.66 -2.81 -13.02
C ILE A 70 -18.44 -2.69 -11.69
N CYS A 71 -17.77 -2.17 -10.67
CA CYS A 71 -18.38 -1.85 -9.38
C CYS A 71 -19.25 -0.58 -9.50
N PRO A 72 -20.51 -0.59 -9.01
CA PRO A 72 -21.37 0.59 -9.04
C PRO A 72 -20.94 1.59 -7.96
N VAL A 73 -19.99 2.45 -8.30
CA VAL A 73 -19.41 3.46 -7.41
C VAL A 73 -19.79 4.87 -7.84
N LEU A 74 -19.83 5.80 -6.88
CA LEU A 74 -19.99 7.22 -7.19
C LEU A 74 -18.72 7.78 -7.83
N GLU A 75 -18.86 8.56 -8.90
CA GLU A 75 -17.74 9.29 -9.48
C GLU A 75 -17.21 10.34 -8.49
N ARG A 76 -15.88 10.39 -8.38
CA ARG A 76 -15.16 11.22 -7.41
C ARG A 76 -13.85 11.71 -8.03
N PRO A 77 -13.42 12.96 -7.75
CA PRO A 77 -12.18 13.49 -8.30
C PRO A 77 -10.93 12.72 -7.81
N GLU A 78 -11.01 12.07 -6.65
CA GLU A 78 -9.90 11.29 -6.08
C GLU A 78 -9.72 9.91 -6.74
N ARG A 79 -10.69 9.46 -7.55
CA ARG A 79 -10.75 8.12 -8.13
C ARG A 79 -9.77 7.98 -9.28
N TYR A 80 -9.08 6.84 -9.35
CA TYR A 80 -8.33 6.48 -10.55
C TYR A 80 -9.28 6.22 -11.71
N GLU A 81 -9.10 6.99 -12.79
CA GLU A 81 -10.04 7.00 -13.90
C GLU A 81 -9.89 5.77 -14.81
N TYR A 82 -8.64 5.39 -15.13
CA TYR A 82 -8.35 4.33 -16.11
C TYR A 82 -7.55 3.17 -15.54
N ALA A 83 -6.51 3.46 -14.76
CA ALA A 83 -5.67 2.43 -14.19
C ALA A 83 -6.44 1.69 -13.07
N PRO A 84 -6.47 0.34 -13.06
CA PRO A 84 -7.12 -0.48 -12.03
C PRO A 84 -6.36 -0.39 -10.69
N GLN A 85 -6.39 0.79 -10.07
CA GLN A 85 -5.61 1.15 -8.90
C GLN A 85 -6.46 1.61 -7.73
N VAL A 86 -5.90 1.50 -6.54
CA VAL A 86 -6.46 1.99 -5.28
C VAL A 86 -5.35 2.40 -4.34
N LEU A 87 -5.56 3.46 -3.55
CA LEU A 87 -4.70 3.86 -2.44
C LEU A 87 -5.31 3.45 -1.10
N CYS A 88 -4.48 3.37 -0.07
CA CYS A 88 -4.91 3.33 1.31
C CYS A 88 -5.43 4.69 1.78
N LYS A 89 -6.24 4.70 2.84
CA LYS A 89 -6.78 5.93 3.46
C LYS A 89 -5.69 6.75 4.13
N ASP A 90 -4.81 6.05 4.84
CA ASP A 90 -3.73 6.64 5.61
C ASP A 90 -2.41 6.48 4.86
N GLY A 91 -1.58 7.51 4.97
CA GLY A 91 -0.25 7.55 4.38
C GLY A 91 0.80 7.92 5.42
N ILE A 92 2.06 7.88 4.99
CA ILE A 92 3.21 8.09 5.86
C ILE A 92 3.80 9.48 5.60
N LEU A 93 3.86 10.29 6.65
CA LEU A 93 4.43 11.64 6.66
C LEU A 93 5.12 11.88 8.00
N GLY A 94 6.46 11.98 7.98
CA GLY A 94 7.23 12.27 9.19
C GLY A 94 7.53 11.09 10.12
N PHE A 95 7.25 9.84 9.72
CA PHE A 95 7.51 8.65 10.54
C PHE A 95 7.93 7.43 9.70
N ARG A 96 8.17 6.29 10.36
CA ARG A 96 8.50 4.99 9.74
C ARG A 96 7.29 4.08 9.69
N GLY A 97 7.07 3.41 8.57
CA GLY A 97 6.03 2.40 8.43
C GLY A 97 6.52 1.14 7.76
N TYR A 98 5.99 0.01 8.21
CA TYR A 98 6.12 -1.28 7.58
C TYR A 98 4.75 -1.94 7.42
N TRP A 99 4.50 -2.57 6.28
CA TRP A 99 3.31 -3.38 6.06
C TRP A 99 3.61 -4.54 5.11
N GLU A 100 2.82 -5.60 5.21
CA GLU A 100 2.88 -6.75 4.30
C GLU A 100 1.52 -6.92 3.60
N VAL A 101 1.58 -7.36 2.36
CA VAL A 101 0.42 -7.57 1.49
C VAL A 101 0.52 -8.96 0.91
N GLU A 102 -0.52 -9.76 1.11
CA GLU A 102 -0.69 -11.02 0.42
C GLU A 102 -1.19 -10.74 -1.00
N VAL A 103 -0.58 -11.37 -2.00
CA VAL A 103 -0.85 -11.15 -3.42
C VAL A 103 -1.17 -12.45 -4.13
N SER A 104 -2.12 -12.38 -5.07
CA SER A 104 -2.46 -13.49 -5.98
C SER A 104 -2.75 -12.95 -7.37
N GLY A 105 -2.18 -13.59 -8.39
CA GLY A 105 -2.23 -13.12 -9.77
C GLY A 105 -1.24 -11.99 -10.03
N TRP A 106 -1.59 -11.10 -10.95
CA TRP A 106 -0.73 -9.98 -11.35
C TRP A 106 -1.07 -8.73 -10.53
N VAL A 107 -0.31 -8.52 -9.46
CA VAL A 107 -0.47 -7.38 -8.55
C VAL A 107 0.82 -6.57 -8.51
N VAL A 108 0.68 -5.25 -8.55
CA VAL A 108 1.77 -4.32 -8.23
C VAL A 108 1.47 -3.65 -6.90
N VAL A 109 2.37 -3.84 -5.94
CA VAL A 109 2.37 -3.13 -4.66
C VAL A 109 3.16 -1.85 -4.82
N GLY A 110 2.53 -0.72 -4.53
CA GLY A 110 3.09 0.59 -4.81
C GLY A 110 3.00 1.56 -3.65
N VAL A 111 3.73 2.65 -3.81
CA VAL A 111 3.66 3.85 -2.97
C VAL A 111 3.66 5.06 -3.90
N ALA A 112 2.76 6.00 -3.67
CA ALA A 112 2.66 7.25 -4.45
C ALA A 112 2.61 8.47 -3.53
N CYS A 113 3.16 9.60 -3.96
CA CYS A 113 2.91 10.88 -3.30
C CYS A 113 1.40 11.17 -3.31
N GLU A 114 0.87 11.76 -2.24
CA GLU A 114 -0.56 12.10 -2.11
C GLU A 114 -1.07 12.97 -3.27
N GLN A 115 -0.20 13.86 -3.79
CA GLN A 115 -0.49 14.75 -4.91
C GLN A 115 -0.36 14.10 -6.31
N ALA A 116 0.09 12.84 -6.39
CA ALA A 116 0.30 12.18 -7.67
C ALA A 116 -1.00 12.12 -8.49
N GLY A 117 -0.87 12.42 -9.79
CA GLY A 117 -1.97 12.41 -10.75
C GLY A 117 -2.70 11.07 -10.80
N ARG A 118 -4.02 11.12 -11.01
CA ARG A 118 -4.91 9.93 -10.97
C ARG A 118 -5.77 9.79 -12.21
N ARG A 119 -5.66 10.76 -13.12
CA ARG A 119 -6.48 10.91 -14.32
C ARG A 119 -5.59 11.05 -15.54
N ASN A 120 -6.13 10.75 -16.73
CA ASN A 120 -5.36 10.90 -17.97
C ASN A 120 -4.95 12.34 -18.27
N THR A 121 -5.74 13.32 -17.80
CA THR A 121 -5.40 14.75 -17.89
C THR A 121 -4.11 15.09 -17.14
N ASP A 122 -3.72 14.25 -16.19
CA ASP A 122 -2.54 14.42 -15.36
C ASP A 122 -1.31 13.69 -15.95
N GLY A 123 -1.48 12.98 -17.07
CA GLY A 123 -0.47 12.12 -17.70
C GLY A 123 -0.50 10.67 -17.20
N PRO A 124 0.60 9.91 -17.35
CA PRO A 124 0.69 8.53 -16.86
C PRO A 124 0.51 8.44 -15.33
N CYS A 125 -0.56 7.77 -14.89
CA CYS A 125 -0.97 7.68 -13.48
C CYS A 125 -0.78 6.28 -12.87
N GLY A 126 -0.21 5.33 -13.61
CA GLY A 126 0.13 4.01 -13.11
C GLY A 126 1.25 4.06 -12.05
N PHE A 127 1.25 3.14 -11.07
CA PHE A 127 2.34 3.05 -10.10
C PHE A 127 3.67 2.82 -10.80
N GLY A 128 4.59 3.77 -10.66
CA GLY A 128 5.89 3.74 -11.28
C GLY A 128 5.95 4.32 -12.69
N ASP A 129 4.82 4.73 -13.28
CA ASP A 129 4.78 5.38 -14.60
C ASP A 129 5.18 6.87 -14.56
N ASN A 130 5.31 7.44 -13.37
CA ASN A 130 5.72 8.82 -13.14
C ASN A 130 6.81 8.91 -12.06
N GLU A 131 7.27 10.13 -11.78
CA GLU A 131 8.31 10.40 -10.79
C GLU A 131 7.80 10.47 -9.34
N GLU A 132 6.48 10.46 -9.15
CA GLU A 132 5.82 10.60 -7.86
C GLU A 132 5.32 9.26 -7.32
N SER A 133 5.63 8.16 -8.01
CA SER A 133 5.20 6.83 -7.60
C SER A 133 6.25 5.76 -7.90
N TRP A 134 6.15 4.68 -7.13
CA TRP A 134 6.98 3.49 -7.21
C TRP A 134 6.07 2.27 -7.15
N GLY A 135 6.43 1.22 -7.88
CA GLY A 135 5.71 -0.05 -7.88
C GLY A 135 6.64 -1.24 -7.92
N ILE A 136 6.23 -2.36 -7.35
CA ILE A 136 6.90 -3.65 -7.49
C ILE A 136 5.88 -4.79 -7.62
N GLY A 137 6.21 -5.82 -8.39
CA GLY A 137 5.30 -6.94 -8.61
C GLY A 137 5.99 -8.10 -9.33
N TRP A 138 5.38 -9.28 -9.24
CA TRP A 138 5.84 -10.47 -9.94
C TRP A 138 5.32 -10.47 -11.39
N SER A 139 6.21 -10.67 -12.36
CA SER A 139 5.86 -10.70 -13.79
C SER A 139 5.52 -12.10 -14.32
N GLY A 140 5.57 -13.13 -13.47
CA GLY A 140 5.48 -14.55 -13.86
C GLY A 140 6.84 -15.23 -14.05
N SER A 141 7.94 -14.47 -14.05
CA SER A 141 9.31 -15.03 -14.17
C SER A 141 10.35 -14.38 -13.26
N CYS A 142 10.13 -13.11 -12.90
CA CYS A 142 10.97 -12.35 -11.99
C CYS A 142 10.15 -11.21 -11.37
N TYR A 143 10.69 -10.55 -10.35
CA TYR A 143 10.12 -9.30 -9.90
C TYR A 143 10.51 -8.17 -10.85
N GLN A 144 9.59 -7.23 -11.05
CA GLN A 144 9.86 -5.99 -11.76
C GLN A 144 9.57 -4.82 -10.82
N ALA A 145 10.48 -3.86 -10.79
CA ALA A 145 10.32 -2.59 -10.08
C ALA A 145 10.14 -1.46 -11.08
N TRP A 146 9.13 -0.61 -10.89
CA TRP A 146 8.77 0.48 -11.78
C TRP A 146 8.95 1.85 -11.11
N HIS A 147 9.54 2.78 -11.85
CA HIS A 147 9.65 4.20 -11.48
C HIS A 147 9.98 5.05 -12.72
N LYS A 148 9.38 6.25 -12.85
CA LYS A 148 9.60 7.17 -13.98
C LYS A 148 9.35 6.53 -15.36
N GLY A 149 8.38 5.62 -15.45
CA GLY A 149 8.06 4.89 -16.67
C GLY A 149 9.14 3.89 -17.10
N GLN A 150 10.12 3.61 -16.23
CA GLN A 150 11.16 2.62 -16.46
C GLN A 150 10.90 1.41 -15.56
N ASN A 151 11.20 0.22 -16.08
CA ASN A 151 11.18 -1.00 -15.29
C ASN A 151 12.60 -1.56 -15.11
N LYS A 152 12.82 -2.20 -13.97
CA LYS A 152 14.04 -2.94 -13.65
C LYS A 152 13.66 -4.35 -13.23
N GLU A 153 14.25 -5.34 -13.89
CA GLU A 153 14.07 -6.74 -13.53
C GLU A 153 14.97 -7.13 -12.35
N ILE A 154 14.40 -7.90 -11.42
CA ILE A 154 15.06 -8.46 -10.24
C ILE A 154 14.93 -9.98 -10.32
N ARG A 155 16.01 -10.62 -10.76
CA ARG A 155 16.09 -12.06 -11.04
C ARG A 155 16.74 -12.81 -9.88
N GLY A 156 16.49 -14.11 -9.78
CA GLY A 156 17.10 -14.98 -8.76
C GLY A 156 16.40 -14.98 -7.40
N VAL A 157 15.25 -14.29 -7.28
CA VAL A 157 14.38 -14.35 -6.11
C VAL A 157 13.14 -15.18 -6.49
N PRO A 158 12.74 -16.18 -5.68
CA PRO A 158 11.55 -16.98 -5.96
C PRO A 158 10.26 -16.14 -5.85
N GLU A 159 9.20 -16.61 -6.50
CA GLU A 159 7.87 -16.07 -6.29
C GLU A 159 7.44 -16.25 -4.83
N CYS A 160 6.97 -15.18 -4.21
CA CYS A 160 6.39 -15.20 -2.88
C CYS A 160 4.98 -14.65 -2.96
N SER A 161 4.06 -15.26 -2.21
CA SER A 161 2.67 -14.79 -2.11
C SER A 161 2.52 -13.54 -1.26
N SER A 162 3.61 -12.96 -0.76
CA SER A 162 3.59 -11.80 0.11
C SER A 162 4.72 -10.82 -0.20
N ILE A 163 4.39 -9.54 -0.25
CA ILE A 163 5.32 -8.43 -0.47
C ILE A 163 5.28 -7.53 0.76
N GLY A 164 6.46 -7.25 1.32
CA GLY A 164 6.65 -6.32 2.43
C GLY A 164 7.19 -4.98 1.93
N VAL A 165 6.73 -3.89 2.54
CA VAL A 165 7.19 -2.53 2.20
C VAL A 165 7.59 -1.81 3.46
N TYR A 166 8.80 -1.27 3.48
CA TYR A 166 9.30 -0.40 4.53
C TYR A 166 9.54 0.99 3.99
N LEU A 167 9.06 1.99 4.71
CA LEU A 167 9.23 3.41 4.37
C LEU A 167 9.70 4.19 5.60
N ASP A 168 10.85 4.84 5.48
CA ASP A 168 11.35 5.84 6.45
C ASP A 168 11.24 7.21 5.79
N HIS A 169 10.14 7.93 6.09
CA HIS A 169 9.81 9.17 5.39
C HIS A 169 10.89 10.24 5.60
N PRO A 170 11.32 10.57 6.83
CA PRO A 170 12.35 11.59 7.02
C PRO A 170 13.75 11.18 6.54
N ALA A 171 14.11 9.89 6.58
CA ALA A 171 15.39 9.43 6.05
C ALA A 171 15.39 9.28 4.52
N GLY A 172 14.22 9.32 3.88
CA GLY A 172 14.11 9.20 2.45
C GLY A 172 14.32 7.78 1.93
N LEU A 173 13.95 6.76 2.70
CA LEU A 173 14.16 5.35 2.35
C LEU A 173 12.84 4.67 2.03
N LEU A 174 12.82 3.91 0.93
CA LEU A 174 11.73 3.03 0.55
C LEU A 174 12.31 1.68 0.10
N HIS A 175 11.98 0.62 0.83
CA HIS A 175 12.44 -0.73 0.54
C HIS A 175 11.26 -1.65 0.27
N PHE A 176 11.42 -2.51 -0.73
CA PHE A 176 10.49 -3.58 -1.05
C PHE A 176 11.15 -4.93 -0.79
N TYR A 177 10.37 -5.86 -0.23
CA TYR A 177 10.82 -7.19 0.14
C TYR A 177 9.86 -8.26 -0.39
N ALA A 178 10.40 -9.39 -0.84
CA ALA A 178 9.65 -10.63 -0.93
C ALA A 178 9.61 -11.25 0.47
N VAL A 179 8.44 -11.68 0.94
CA VAL A 179 8.26 -12.30 2.25
C VAL A 179 8.05 -13.80 2.06
N GLU A 180 9.06 -14.58 2.41
CA GLU A 180 9.07 -16.03 2.26
C GLU A 180 8.58 -16.71 3.55
N ASN A 181 7.65 -17.65 3.43
CA ASN A 181 7.26 -18.51 4.54
C ASN A 181 8.34 -19.60 4.70
N LEU A 182 8.95 -19.70 5.88
CA LEU A 182 9.79 -20.84 6.20
C LEU A 182 8.92 -22.10 6.32
N LYS A 183 9.54 -23.26 6.10
CA LYS A 183 8.88 -24.59 6.03
C LYS A 183 7.87 -24.82 7.16
N GLU A 184 6.87 -25.66 6.86
CA GLU A 184 5.62 -25.90 7.64
C GLU A 184 5.78 -26.09 9.17
N ASP A 185 6.94 -26.54 9.66
CA ASP A 185 7.21 -26.74 11.10
C ASP A 185 7.67 -25.46 11.84
N THR A 186 7.98 -24.38 11.11
CA THR A 186 8.37 -23.09 11.67
C THR A 186 7.41 -22.02 11.18
N ARG A 187 6.67 -21.36 12.09
CA ARG A 187 5.89 -20.13 11.80
C ARG A 187 6.76 -18.92 11.43
N GLY A 188 8.02 -19.14 11.06
CA GLY A 188 8.97 -18.09 10.73
C GLY A 188 8.74 -17.60 9.31
N LYS A 189 8.86 -16.28 9.13
CA LYS A 189 8.90 -15.64 7.82
C LYS A 189 10.22 -14.92 7.68
N GLU A 190 10.85 -15.06 6.53
CA GLU A 190 12.07 -14.32 6.15
C GLU A 190 11.75 -13.30 5.06
N VAL A 191 12.65 -12.32 4.92
CA VAL A 191 12.52 -11.26 3.92
C VAL A 191 13.73 -11.27 3.01
N ILE A 192 13.48 -11.18 1.71
CA ILE A 192 14.50 -11.01 0.68
C ILE A 192 14.34 -9.60 0.12
N LEU A 193 15.37 -8.76 0.24
CA LEU A 193 15.33 -7.40 -0.30
C LEU A 193 15.23 -7.45 -1.83
N LEU A 194 14.17 -6.84 -2.37
CA LEU A 194 13.95 -6.76 -3.81
C LEU A 194 14.52 -5.46 -4.38
N GLN A 195 14.19 -4.33 -3.74
CA GLN A 195 14.60 -3.01 -4.22
C GLN A 195 14.77 -2.05 -3.04
N GLN A 196 15.85 -1.29 -3.07
CA GLN A 196 16.13 -0.20 -2.15
C GLN A 196 16.12 1.12 -2.92
N ILE A 197 15.40 2.10 -2.38
CA ILE A 197 15.23 3.42 -2.99
C ILE A 197 15.62 4.46 -1.95
N LYS A 198 16.44 5.42 -2.40
CA LYS A 198 16.80 6.60 -1.63
C LYS A 198 16.35 7.84 -2.39
N SER A 199 15.44 8.60 -1.80
CA SER A 199 14.87 9.82 -2.39
C SER A 199 14.51 10.82 -1.30
N SER A 200 14.29 12.09 -1.65
CA SER A 200 13.81 13.09 -0.70
C SER A 200 12.29 13.18 -0.75
N PHE A 201 11.61 12.42 0.10
CA PHE A 201 10.15 12.47 0.22
C PHE A 201 9.73 13.72 0.98
N LYS A 202 8.98 14.60 0.32
CA LYS A 202 8.45 15.84 0.93
C LYS A 202 6.98 15.68 1.29
N GLU A 203 6.23 15.11 0.35
CA GLU A 203 4.80 14.89 0.49
C GLU A 203 4.51 13.63 1.30
N LYS A 204 3.25 13.49 1.71
CA LYS A 204 2.74 12.25 2.31
C LYS A 204 2.80 11.13 1.28
N MET A 205 3.32 9.98 1.70
CA MET A 205 3.48 8.80 0.87
C MET A 205 2.32 7.82 1.12
N MET A 206 1.51 7.59 0.10
CA MET A 206 0.30 6.78 0.14
C MET A 206 0.61 5.37 -0.37
N PRO A 207 0.46 4.31 0.46
CA PRO A 207 0.46 2.94 -0.01
C PRO A 207 -0.69 2.69 -0.99
N GLY A 208 -0.50 1.79 -1.94
CA GLY A 208 -1.58 1.37 -2.83
C GLY A 208 -1.23 0.19 -3.70
N PHE A 209 -2.20 -0.19 -4.54
CA PHE A 209 -2.18 -1.43 -5.30
C PHE A 209 -2.72 -1.21 -6.70
N TRP A 210 -2.07 -1.81 -7.69
CA TRP A 210 -2.61 -2.00 -9.02
C TRP A 210 -2.91 -3.49 -9.23
N LEU A 211 -4.04 -3.80 -9.86
CA LEU A 211 -4.49 -5.17 -10.07
C LEU A 211 -4.72 -5.47 -11.55
N GLY A 212 -4.08 -6.53 -12.01
CA GLY A 212 -4.38 -7.21 -13.26
C GLY A 212 -5.71 -7.95 -13.19
N MET A 213 -6.17 -8.48 -14.31
CA MET A 213 -7.39 -9.30 -14.32
C MET A 213 -7.21 -10.56 -13.47
N GLN A 214 -8.31 -11.06 -12.91
CA GLN A 214 -8.33 -12.27 -12.08
C GLN A 214 -7.28 -12.25 -10.95
N SER A 215 -7.03 -11.07 -10.38
CA SER A 215 -6.02 -10.86 -9.37
C SER A 215 -6.65 -10.30 -8.09
N GLU A 216 -6.03 -10.57 -6.96
CA GLU A 216 -6.45 -10.05 -5.67
C GLU A 216 -5.26 -9.80 -4.76
N CYS A 217 -5.44 -8.87 -3.83
CA CYS A 217 -4.48 -8.69 -2.75
C CYS A 217 -5.19 -8.34 -1.44
N SER A 218 -4.55 -8.69 -0.34
CA SER A 218 -5.05 -8.45 1.02
C SER A 218 -3.96 -7.84 1.89
N ILE A 219 -4.25 -6.69 2.49
CA ILE A 219 -3.41 -6.09 3.53
C ILE A 219 -3.39 -7.04 4.72
N MET A 220 -2.20 -7.48 5.12
CA MET A 220 -2.06 -8.39 6.25
C MET A 220 -2.34 -7.66 7.58
N LYS A 221 -2.71 -8.41 8.61
CA LYS A 221 -2.75 -7.90 9.98
C LYS A 221 -1.42 -8.20 10.66
N LYS A 222 -1.04 -7.36 11.62
CA LYS A 222 0.11 -7.66 12.48
C LYS A 222 -0.15 -8.98 13.19
N GLU A 223 0.76 -9.94 13.00
CA GLU A 223 0.79 -11.17 13.80
C GLU A 223 1.09 -10.78 15.26
N ALA A 224 0.29 -11.30 16.19
CA ALA A 224 0.41 -11.01 17.62
C ALA A 224 1.59 -11.77 18.26
#